data_AF-A0AAV6D7K6-F1
#
_entry.id   AF-A0AAV6D7K6-F1
#
_cell.length_a   1.000
_cell.length_b   1.000
_cell.length_c   1.000
_cell.angle_alpha   90.00
_cell.angle_beta   90.00
_cell.angle_gamma   90.00
#
_symmetry.space_group_name_H-M   'P 1'
#
loop_
_entity.id
_entity.type
_entity.pdbx_description
1 polymer ?
#
loop_
_entity_poly.entity_id
_entity_poly.type
_entity_poly.pdbx_seq_one_letter_code
_entity_poly.pdbx_strand_id
1 'polypeptide(L)' 'MTATAEKLKTKLVDLPADDRARLAHFLIQSLPPPSAMTESEFDAELEKRGHEIRQGKAKGEPVEKVVVELRKKFS' A
#
# COMPACT_ATOMS: atom_id res chain seq x y z
N MET A 1 -8.74 -18.82 -10.25
CA MET A 1 -7.44 -18.78 -10.95
C MET A 1 -7.53 -19.63 -12.21
N THR A 2 -6.73 -19.37 -13.24
CA THR A 2 -6.68 -20.26 -14.42
C THR A 2 -6.06 -21.60 -14.04
N ALA A 3 -6.34 -22.66 -14.81
CA ALA A 3 -5.72 -23.98 -14.59
C ALA A 3 -4.18 -23.90 -14.58
N THR A 4 -3.60 -23.01 -15.38
CA THR A 4 -2.16 -22.73 -15.39
C THR A 4 -1.70 -22.11 -14.07
N ALA A 5 -2.43 -21.12 -13.55
CA ALA A 5 -2.08 -20.44 -12.32
C ALA A 5 -2.15 -21.37 -11.09
N GLU A 6 -3.12 -22.30 -11.02
CA GLU A 6 -3.18 -23.30 -9.94
C GLU A 6 -2.00 -24.30 -9.98
N LYS A 7 -1.62 -24.74 -11.19
CA LYS A 7 -0.44 -25.59 -11.37
C LYS A 7 0.84 -24.88 -10.94
N LEU A 8 0.99 -23.60 -11.28
CA LEU A 8 2.14 -22.80 -10.88
C LEU A 8 2.16 -22.58 -9.37
N LYS A 9 1.03 -22.21 -8.76
CA LYS A 9 0.91 -22.04 -7.31
C LYS A 9 1.39 -23.26 -6.55
N THR A 10 0.97 -24.46 -6.96
CA THR A 10 1.37 -25.71 -6.32
C THR A 10 2.89 -25.89 -6.37
N LYS A 11 3.52 -25.66 -7.53
CA LYS A 11 4.98 -25.76 -7.70
C LYS A 11 5.76 -24.68 -6.96
N LEU A 12 5.21 -23.48 -6.85
CA LEU A 12 5.87 -22.35 -6.19
C LEU A 12 5.98 -22.56 -4.68
N VAL A 13 5.03 -23.26 -4.06
CA VAL A 13 5.05 -23.53 -2.62
C VAL A 13 6.22 -24.43 -2.22
N ASP A 14 6.63 -25.35 -3.10
CA ASP A 14 7.74 -26.29 -2.86
C ASP A 14 9.13 -25.62 -2.97
N LEU A 15 9.22 -24.39 -3.49
CA LEU A 15 10.49 -23.67 -3.59
C LEU A 15 10.99 -23.20 -2.21
N PRO A 16 12.31 -22.99 -2.05
CA PRO A 16 12.87 -22.32 -0.87
C PRO A 16 12.25 -20.94 -0.62
N ALA A 17 12.20 -20.52 0.65
CA ALA A 17 11.53 -19.28 1.05
C ALA A 17 12.05 -18.04 0.30
N ASP A 18 13.37 -17.96 0.09
CA ASP A 18 13.99 -16.83 -0.60
C ASP A 18 13.60 -16.76 -2.09
N ASP A 19 13.50 -17.90 -2.76
CA ASP A 19 13.05 -17.96 -4.16
C ASP A 19 11.59 -17.56 -4.29
N ARG A 20 10.75 -18.03 -3.35
CA ARG A 20 9.34 -17.60 -3.29
C ARG A 20 9.22 -16.10 -3.08
N ALA A 21 10.03 -15.52 -2.20
CA ALA A 21 10.02 -14.08 -1.94
C ALA A 21 10.43 -13.27 -3.18
N ARG A 22 11.49 -13.69 -3.87
CA ARG A 22 11.93 -13.05 -5.13
C ARG A 22 10.85 -13.13 -6.22
N LEU A 23 10.24 -14.30 -6.39
CA LEU A 23 9.18 -14.50 -7.39
C LEU A 23 7.92 -13.71 -7.05
N ALA A 24 7.54 -13.64 -5.77
CA ALA A 24 6.43 -12.82 -5.33
C ALA A 24 6.68 -11.33 -5.65
N HIS A 25 7.87 -10.82 -5.34
CA HIS A 25 8.26 -9.45 -5.66
C HIS A 25 8.18 -9.16 -7.17
N PHE A 26 8.77 -10.03 -7.98
CA PHE A 26 8.73 -9.92 -9.44
C PHE A 26 7.29 -9.91 -9.97
N LEU A 27 6.44 -10.83 -9.51
CA LEU A 27 5.05 -10.92 -9.95
C LEU A 27 4.27 -9.65 -9.57
N ILE A 28 4.48 -9.12 -8.36
CA ILE A 28 3.85 -7.86 -7.93
C ILE A 28 4.28 -6.69 -8.83
N GLN A 29 5.56 -6.59 -9.16
CA GLN A 29 6.09 -5.54 -10.04
C GLN A 29 5.64 -5.69 -11.50
N SER A 30 5.31 -6.90 -11.93
CA SER A 30 4.81 -7.15 -13.29
C SER A 30 3.36 -6.71 -13.50
N LEU A 31 2.63 -6.42 -12.42
CA LEU A 31 1.26 -5.93 -12.53
C LEU A 31 1.27 -4.51 -13.11
N PRO A 32 0.26 -4.15 -13.93
CA PRO A 32 0.08 -2.76 -14.31
C PRO A 32 -0.05 -1.91 -13.04
N PRO A 33 0.46 -0.66 -13.04
CA PRO A 33 0.20 0.24 -11.93
C PRO A 33 -1.31 0.31 -11.71
N PRO A 34 -1.77 0.44 -10.45
CA PRO A 34 -3.19 0.67 -10.21
C PRO A 34 -3.63 1.83 -11.08
N SER A 35 -4.81 1.70 -11.69
CA SER A 35 -5.41 2.78 -12.46
C SER A 35 -5.38 4.04 -11.61
N ALA A 36 -4.80 5.11 -12.16
CA ALA A 36 -4.88 6.41 -11.52
C ALA A 36 -6.36 6.70 -11.26
N MET A 37 -6.66 7.12 -10.03
CA MET A 37 -8.01 7.58 -9.71
C MET A 37 -8.37 8.69 -10.69
N THR A 38 -9.60 8.67 -11.19
CA THR A 38 -10.15 9.85 -11.85
C THR A 38 -10.21 11.01 -10.85
N GLU A 39 -10.23 12.24 -11.36
CA GLU A 39 -10.36 13.44 -10.51
C GLU A 39 -11.57 13.36 -9.57
N SER A 40 -12.72 12.89 -10.10
CA SER A 40 -13.94 12.62 -9.34
C SER A 40 -13.76 11.62 -8.20
N GLU A 41 -13.11 10.48 -8.48
CA GLU A 41 -12.86 9.46 -7.44
C GLU A 41 -11.89 10.00 -6.38
N PHE A 42 -10.91 10.81 -6.79
CA PHE A 42 -9.95 11.43 -5.90
C PHE A 42 -10.63 12.44 -4.96
N ASP A 43 -11.49 13.30 -5.50
CA ASP A 43 -12.28 14.25 -4.72
C ASP A 43 -13.19 13.56 -3.71
N ALA A 44 -13.84 12.46 -4.11
CA ALA A 44 -14.67 11.66 -3.21
C ALA A 44 -13.87 11.06 -2.05
N GLU A 45 -12.64 10.59 -2.31
CA GLU A 45 -11.75 10.07 -1.27
C GLU A 45 -11.22 11.18 -0.35
N LEU A 46 -10.94 12.37 -0.88
CA LEU A 46 -10.57 13.54 -0.07
C LEU A 46 -11.69 13.95 0.89
N GLU A 47 -12.93 14.02 0.41
CA GLU A 47 -14.09 14.33 1.25
C GLU A 47 -14.30 13.29 2.35
N LYS A 48 -14.21 12.01 1.99
CA LYS A 48 -14.29 10.89 2.95
C LYS A 48 -13.21 11.02 4.03
N ARG A 49 -11.94 11.22 3.66
CA ARG A 49 -10.84 11.36 4.62
C ARG A 49 -10.99 12.61 5.48
N GLY A 50 -11.42 13.72 4.89
CA GLY A 50 -11.74 14.95 5.63
C GLY A 50 -12.82 14.70 6.69
N HIS A 51 -13.83 13.90 6.36
CA HIS A 51 -14.87 13.50 7.31
C HIS A 51 -14.32 12.60 8.44
N GLU A 52 -13.48 11.61 8.12
CA GLU A 52 -12.84 10.74 9.12
C GLU A 52 -11.96 11.52 10.09
N ILE A 53 -11.24 12.54 9.60
CA ILE A 53 -10.44 13.46 10.44
C ILE A 53 -11.36 14.24 11.38
N ARG A 54 -12.42 14.86 10.84
CA ARG A 54 -13.38 15.64 11.65
C ARG A 54 -14.08 14.79 12.71
N GLN A 55 -14.27 13.50 12.45
CA GLN A 55 -14.85 12.53 13.40
C GLN A 55 -13.84 11.95 14.41
N GLY A 56 -12.55 12.30 14.32
CA GLY A 56 -11.51 11.73 15.17
C GLY A 56 -11.24 10.23 14.92
N LYS A 57 -11.68 9.69 13.77
CA LYS A 57 -11.44 8.30 13.36
C LYS A 57 -10.09 8.14 12.68
N ALA A 58 -9.61 9.21 12.04
CA ALA A 58 -8.30 9.20 11.41
C ALA A 58 -7.19 9.08 12.47
N LYS A 59 -6.27 8.13 12.27
CA LYS A 59 -5.08 8.00 13.11
C LYS A 59 -4.08 9.12 12.76
N GLY A 60 -4.05 10.16 13.59
CA GLY A 60 -3.06 11.23 13.52
C GLY A 60 -1.79 10.93 14.31
N GLU A 61 -0.82 11.84 14.23
CA GLU A 61 0.37 11.88 15.09
C GLU A 61 0.27 13.12 16.00
N PRO A 62 0.65 13.04 17.29
CA PRO A 62 0.66 14.20 18.19
C PRO A 62 1.55 15.32 17.64
N VAL A 63 1.04 16.55 17.69
CA VAL A 63 1.73 17.72 17.11
C VAL A 63 3.08 17.96 17.77
N GLU A 64 3.22 17.67 19.06
CA GLU A 64 4.45 17.84 19.82
C GLU A 64 5.57 16.97 19.26
N LYS A 65 5.25 15.71 18.92
CA LYS A 65 6.21 14.79 18.31
C LYS A 65 6.63 15.28 16.93
N VAL A 66 5.65 15.68 16.10
CA VAL A 66 5.91 16.20 14.75
C VAL A 66 6.81 17.44 14.80
N VAL A 67 6.55 18.37 15.72
CA VAL A 67 7.38 19.59 15.89
C VAL A 67 8.81 19.24 16.29
N VAL A 68 9.01 18.28 17.20
CA VAL A 68 10.35 17.83 17.60
C VAL A 68 11.11 17.22 16.43
N GLU A 69 10.46 16.37 15.63
CA GLU A 69 11.08 15.74 14.47
C GLU A 69 11.44 16.75 13.38
N LEU A 70 10.56 17.72 13.10
CA LEU A 70 10.82 18.78 12.14
C LEU A 70 12.03 19.63 12.55
N ARG A 71 12.14 20.02 13.82
CA ARG A 71 13.30 20.77 14.32
C ARG A 71 14.60 19.98 14.15
N LYS A 72 14.62 18.68 14.47
CA LYS A 72 15.80 17.83 14.28
C LYS A 72 16.26 17.74 12.83
N LYS A 73 15.33 17.84 11.87
CA LYS A 73 15.63 17.67 10.45
C LYS A 73 16.10 18.95 9.77
N PHE A 74 15.66 20.11 10.26
CA PHE A 74 15.82 21.39 9.57
C PHE A 74 16.48 22.51 10.40
N SER A 75 16.85 22.24 11.65
CA SER A 75 17.70 23.12 12.48
C SER A 75 19.09 22.54 12.63
#